data_AF-A0A2E5X0U0-F1
#
_entry.id   AF-A0A2E5X0U0-F1
#
_cell.length_a   1.000
_cell.length_b   1.000
_cell.length_c   1.000
_cell.angle_alpha   90.00
_cell.angle_beta   90.00
_cell.angle_gamma   90.00
#
_symmetry.space_group_name_H-M   'P 1'
#
loop_
_entity.id
_entity.type
_entity.pdbx_description
1 polymer ?
#
loop_
_entity_poly.entity_id
_entity_poly.type
_entity_poly.pdbx_seq_one_letter_code
_entity_poly.pdbx_strand_id
1 'polypeptide(L)'
;MMRLKHIFTIILIGLWSSAAISKTFLNQFVQFELPTGWNCMIEGSEWVCQSENDERKKEAIIILAAKYRGPQDSLEEYQAYLKKAKTYQLPGGKSQRSEAKYAKLSSVNNHRWVDALHLASEVPGFYTRYLATVKEDLGVAVTFSVTKDLYSAYQGIFDNVVASLRVFRQKKQNLADIKLKGSGAGGEADFDDTTFVPADQNFDIGMAKKKRESDDSSSDENLLYLLALLVAGAFILIKLKGRK
;
A
#
# COMPACT_ATOMS: atom_id res chain seq x y z
N MET A 1 17.15 44.59 -33.40
CA MET A 1 16.69 43.26 -33.88
C MET A 1 17.15 42.06 -33.02
N MET A 2 18.06 42.21 -32.04
CA MET A 2 18.59 41.07 -31.26
C MET A 2 17.68 40.56 -30.12
N ARG A 3 16.71 41.38 -29.64
CA ARG A 3 15.84 41.02 -28.50
C ARG A 3 14.68 40.09 -28.85
N LEU A 4 14.19 40.09 -30.10
CA LEU A 4 13.04 39.27 -30.51
C LEU A 4 13.42 37.79 -30.70
N LYS A 5 14.65 37.51 -31.16
CA LYS A 5 15.16 36.14 -31.29
C LYS A 5 15.28 35.43 -29.95
N HIS A 6 15.73 36.12 -28.90
CA HIS A 6 15.88 35.53 -27.56
C HIS A 6 14.55 35.24 -26.87
N ILE A 7 13.52 36.07 -27.10
CA ILE A 7 12.16 35.80 -26.62
C ILE A 7 11.61 34.53 -27.27
N PHE A 8 11.82 34.34 -28.58
CA PHE A 8 11.39 33.13 -29.28
C PHE A 8 12.13 31.87 -28.80
N THR A 9 13.43 31.99 -28.47
CA THR A 9 14.22 30.88 -27.90
C THR A 9 13.74 30.49 -26.50
N ILE A 10 13.36 31.45 -25.64
CA ILE A 10 12.84 31.16 -24.29
C ILE A 10 11.47 30.49 -24.36
N ILE A 11 10.59 30.90 -25.28
CA ILE A 11 9.26 30.29 -25.47
C ILE A 11 9.39 28.85 -26.00
N LEU A 12 10.37 28.56 -26.87
CA LEU A 12 10.58 27.22 -27.41
C LEU A 12 11.15 26.23 -26.36
N ILE A 13 11.92 26.72 -25.38
CA ILE A 13 12.45 25.89 -24.27
C ILE A 13 11.36 25.58 -23.23
N GLY A 14 10.33 26.43 -23.09
CA GLY A 14 9.21 26.20 -22.18
C GLY A 14 8.21 25.12 -22.61
N LEU A 15 8.25 24.68 -23.88
CA LEU A 15 7.28 23.72 -24.45
C LEU A 15 7.75 22.25 -24.39
N TRP A 16 8.91 21.96 -23.83
CA TRP A 16 9.46 20.60 -23.68
C TRP A 16 9.38 20.07 -22.24
N SER A 17 8.44 20.56 -21.44
CA SER A 17 8.09 19.92 -20.18
C SER A 17 7.21 18.71 -20.45
N SER A 18 7.83 17.57 -20.76
CA SER A 18 7.16 16.27 -20.76
C SER A 18 6.52 16.08 -19.39
N ALA A 19 5.18 16.11 -19.32
CA ALA A 19 4.48 15.71 -18.11
C ALA A 19 4.83 14.24 -17.84
N ALA A 20 5.60 13.97 -16.79
CA ALA A 20 5.81 12.62 -16.30
C ALA A 20 4.46 12.13 -15.75
N ILE A 21 3.74 11.34 -16.55
CA ILE A 21 2.46 10.76 -16.14
C ILE A 21 2.78 9.58 -15.21
N SER A 22 2.54 9.78 -13.92
CA SER A 22 2.58 8.72 -12.92
C SER A 22 1.33 7.86 -13.05
N LYS A 23 1.47 6.53 -13.06
CA LYS A 23 0.33 5.62 -13.18
C LYS A 23 -0.34 5.50 -11.80
N THR A 24 -1.61 5.84 -11.69
CA THR A 24 -2.35 5.64 -10.43
C THR A 24 -2.77 4.17 -10.28
N PHE A 25 -2.46 3.57 -9.15
CA PHE A 25 -3.06 2.34 -8.67
C PHE A 25 -4.29 2.66 -7.81
N LEU A 26 -5.37 1.93 -8.04
CA LEU A 26 -6.64 2.08 -7.34
C LEU A 26 -7.27 0.70 -7.16
N ASN A 27 -7.73 0.38 -5.95
CA ASN A 27 -8.61 -0.76 -5.71
C ASN A 27 -9.84 -0.34 -4.87
N GLN A 28 -10.46 -1.24 -4.11
CA GLN A 28 -11.62 -0.94 -3.25
C GLN A 28 -11.27 -0.40 -1.85
N PHE A 29 -9.98 -0.32 -1.52
CA PHE A 29 -9.46 0.06 -0.20
C PHE A 29 -8.52 1.27 -0.23
N VAL A 30 -7.65 1.35 -1.25
CA VAL A 30 -6.63 2.40 -1.35
C VAL A 30 -6.40 2.89 -2.78
N GLN A 31 -5.82 4.09 -2.86
CA GLN A 31 -5.33 4.70 -4.07
C GLN A 31 -3.93 5.27 -3.80
N PHE A 32 -3.01 5.11 -4.74
CA PHE A 32 -1.73 5.81 -4.73
C PHE A 32 -1.11 5.84 -6.12
N GLU A 33 -0.16 6.74 -6.32
CA GLU A 33 0.66 6.82 -7.52
C GLU A 33 1.76 5.76 -7.50
N LEU A 34 1.87 4.98 -8.58
CA LEU A 34 2.92 4.00 -8.75
C LEU A 34 4.21 4.66 -9.22
N PRO A 35 5.38 4.15 -8.79
CA PRO A 35 6.63 4.52 -9.42
C PRO A 35 6.60 4.22 -10.92
N THR A 36 7.31 5.01 -11.71
CA THR A 36 7.37 4.81 -13.16
C THR A 36 7.89 3.41 -13.52
N GLY A 37 7.18 2.72 -14.41
CA GLY A 37 7.50 1.36 -14.83
C GLY A 37 7.20 0.30 -13.78
N TRP A 38 6.25 0.55 -12.87
CA TRP A 38 5.74 -0.44 -11.92
C TRP A 38 4.32 -0.88 -12.25
N ASN A 39 3.99 -2.10 -11.85
CA ASN A 39 2.64 -2.64 -11.94
C ASN A 39 2.28 -3.44 -10.69
N CYS A 40 0.99 -3.50 -10.37
CA CYS A 40 0.45 -4.28 -9.27
C CYS A 40 -0.36 -5.47 -9.79
N MET A 41 -0.24 -6.61 -9.13
CA MET A 41 -1.06 -7.79 -9.36
C MET A 41 -1.58 -8.35 -8.04
N ILE A 42 -2.73 -9.01 -8.10
CA ILE A 42 -3.28 -9.70 -6.93
C ILE A 42 -2.60 -11.06 -6.79
N GLU A 43 -2.03 -11.33 -5.62
CA GLU A 43 -1.45 -12.62 -5.25
C GLU A 43 -2.15 -13.10 -3.96
N GLY A 44 -3.07 -14.05 -4.10
CA GLY A 44 -3.92 -14.46 -2.98
C GLY A 44 -4.97 -13.39 -2.64
N SER A 45 -4.81 -12.75 -1.48
CA SER A 45 -5.69 -11.69 -0.98
C SER A 45 -5.01 -10.31 -0.93
N GLU A 46 -3.81 -10.22 -1.49
CA GLU A 46 -2.93 -9.06 -1.36
C GLU A 46 -2.53 -8.53 -2.73
N TRP A 47 -2.22 -7.24 -2.79
CA TRP A 47 -1.74 -6.59 -4.00
C TRP A 47 -0.23 -6.43 -3.89
N VAL A 48 0.49 -7.07 -4.81
CA VAL A 48 1.93 -7.03 -4.91
C VAL A 48 2.31 -6.14 -6.08
N CYS A 49 2.99 -5.03 -5.80
CA CYS A 49 3.48 -4.10 -6.80
C CYS A 49 5.00 -4.16 -6.90
N GLN A 50 5.50 -4.28 -8.13
CA GLN A 50 6.93 -4.39 -8.44
C GLN A 50 7.25 -3.67 -9.76
N SER A 51 8.53 -3.44 -9.99
CA SER A 51 9.05 -3.01 -11.30
C SER A 51 8.64 -3.98 -12.41
N GLU A 52 8.26 -3.46 -13.57
CA GLU A 52 8.03 -4.27 -14.78
C GLU A 52 9.35 -4.74 -15.40
N ASN A 53 10.45 -4.02 -15.15
CA ASN A 53 11.80 -4.44 -15.51
C ASN A 53 12.24 -5.60 -14.58
N ASP A 54 12.52 -6.76 -15.19
CA ASP A 54 12.88 -8.01 -14.50
C ASP A 54 14.14 -7.92 -13.64
N GLU A 55 15.15 -7.14 -14.06
CA GLU A 55 16.38 -6.97 -13.28
C GLU A 55 16.12 -6.20 -11.99
N ARG A 56 15.17 -5.26 -12.04
CA ARG A 56 14.81 -4.38 -10.92
C ARG A 56 13.73 -4.97 -10.00
N LYS A 57 13.03 -6.03 -10.41
CA LYS A 57 12.01 -6.72 -9.56
C LYS A 57 12.54 -7.19 -8.22
N LYS A 58 13.83 -7.53 -8.15
CA LYS A 58 14.49 -8.00 -6.93
C LYS A 58 14.93 -6.89 -5.98
N GLU A 59 14.90 -5.64 -6.44
CA GLU A 59 15.39 -4.49 -5.68
C GLU A 59 14.39 -4.06 -4.61
N ALA A 60 13.12 -3.97 -5.01
CA ALA A 60 12.07 -3.37 -4.22
C ALA A 60 10.68 -3.97 -4.53
N ILE A 61 9.81 -3.97 -3.53
CA ILE A 61 8.45 -4.50 -3.58
C ILE A 61 7.53 -3.66 -2.69
N ILE A 62 6.31 -3.43 -3.14
CA ILE A 62 5.24 -2.86 -2.32
C ILE A 62 4.16 -3.92 -2.16
N ILE A 63 3.73 -4.19 -0.93
CA ILE A 63 2.63 -5.12 -0.67
C ILE A 63 1.53 -4.39 0.09
N LEU A 64 0.31 -4.52 -0.39
CA LEU A 64 -0.89 -3.99 0.23
C LEU A 64 -1.79 -5.14 0.66
N ALA A 65 -2.27 -5.07 1.90
CA ALA A 65 -3.33 -5.92 2.41
C ALA A 65 -4.39 -5.07 3.11
N ALA A 66 -5.64 -5.48 2.97
CA ALA A 66 -6.76 -4.92 3.69
C ALA A 66 -7.68 -6.05 4.15
N LYS A 67 -8.20 -5.93 5.37
CA LYS A 67 -9.15 -6.89 5.93
C LYS A 67 -10.18 -6.18 6.80
N TYR A 68 -11.27 -6.86 7.11
CA TYR A 68 -12.13 -6.43 8.22
C TYR A 68 -11.32 -6.44 9.51
N ARG A 69 -11.40 -5.35 10.27
CA ARG A 69 -10.63 -5.19 11.50
C ARG A 69 -11.12 -6.17 12.57
N GLY A 70 -10.19 -6.89 13.18
CA GLY A 70 -10.41 -7.63 14.42
C GLY A 70 -10.15 -6.76 15.66
N PRO A 71 -10.27 -7.34 16.87
CA PRO A 71 -10.03 -6.62 18.13
C PRO A 71 -8.63 -6.01 18.25
N GLN A 72 -7.64 -6.61 17.59
CA GLN A 72 -6.22 -6.21 17.62
C GLN A 72 -5.85 -5.21 16.51
N ASP A 73 -6.80 -4.83 15.65
CA ASP A 73 -6.57 -3.92 14.53
C ASP A 73 -6.92 -2.49 14.97
N SER A 74 -5.99 -1.82 15.64
CA SER A 74 -6.05 -0.41 16.06
C SER A 74 -4.73 0.30 15.80
N LEU A 75 -4.74 1.64 15.74
CA LEU A 75 -3.51 2.41 15.55
C LEU A 75 -2.53 2.18 16.71
N GLU A 76 -3.06 2.04 17.92
CA GLU A 76 -2.30 1.82 19.14
C GLU A 76 -1.60 0.45 19.11
N GLU A 77 -2.33 -0.61 18.75
CA GLU A 77 -1.79 -1.97 18.65
C GLU A 77 -0.79 -2.09 17.50
N TYR A 78 -1.08 -1.49 16.34
CA TYR A 78 -0.14 -1.45 15.23
C TYR A 78 1.16 -0.72 15.62
N GLN A 79 1.06 0.42 16.30
CA GLN A 79 2.25 1.14 16.74
C GLN A 79 3.02 0.34 17.80
N ALA A 80 2.33 -0.29 18.76
CA ALA A 80 2.96 -1.11 19.78
C ALA A 80 3.68 -2.32 19.18
N TYR A 81 3.06 -2.99 18.20
CA TYR A 81 3.67 -4.08 17.44
C TYR A 81 4.91 -3.60 16.67
N LEU A 82 4.79 -2.50 15.92
CA LEU A 82 5.88 -1.96 15.09
C LEU A 82 7.01 -1.30 15.88
N LYS A 83 6.83 -0.99 17.17
CA LYS A 83 7.93 -0.55 18.03
C LYS A 83 8.86 -1.69 18.45
N LYS A 84 8.39 -2.93 18.42
CA LYS A 84 9.16 -4.08 18.90
C LYS A 84 10.17 -4.53 17.86
N ALA A 85 11.40 -4.76 18.29
CA ALA A 85 12.36 -5.54 17.52
C ALA A 85 11.87 -6.99 17.43
N LYS A 86 12.01 -7.60 16.27
CA LYS A 86 11.59 -8.97 15.99
C LYS A 86 12.84 -9.86 15.91
N THR A 87 12.77 -11.09 16.40
CA THR A 87 13.90 -12.02 16.38
C THR A 87 13.48 -13.28 15.63
N TYR A 88 14.29 -13.68 14.66
CA TYR A 88 14.03 -14.80 13.77
C TYR A 88 15.20 -15.77 13.74
N GLN A 89 14.89 -17.05 13.59
CA GLN A 89 15.91 -18.07 13.37
C GLN A 89 16.09 -18.27 11.87
N LEU A 90 17.30 -18.03 11.37
CA LEU A 90 17.68 -18.29 10.00
C LEU A 90 17.99 -19.78 9.80
N PRO A 91 17.82 -20.29 8.56
CA PRO A 91 18.34 -21.60 8.19
C PRO A 91 19.82 -21.73 8.57
N GLY A 92 20.18 -22.79 9.30
CA GLY A 92 21.53 -23.00 9.83
C GLY A 92 21.75 -22.50 11.26
N GLY A 93 20.68 -22.20 12.01
CA GLY A 93 20.74 -21.97 13.47
C GLY A 93 21.24 -20.59 13.90
N LYS A 94 21.41 -19.66 12.94
CA LYS A 94 21.79 -18.27 13.25
C LYS A 94 20.55 -17.47 13.59
N SER A 95 20.58 -16.74 14.70
CA SER A 95 19.52 -15.79 15.05
C SER A 95 19.76 -14.43 14.40
N GLN A 96 18.71 -13.86 13.80
CA GLN A 96 18.68 -12.50 13.28
C GLN A 96 17.69 -11.68 14.11
N ARG A 97 18.15 -10.54 14.63
CA ARG A 97 17.30 -9.55 15.26
C ARG A 97 17.07 -8.38 14.30
N SER A 98 15.83 -7.94 14.16
CA SER A 98 15.48 -6.75 13.41
C SER A 98 15.79 -5.49 14.21
N GLU A 99 16.03 -4.40 13.49
CA GLU A 99 16.21 -3.07 14.08
C GLU A 99 15.00 -2.19 13.72
N ALA A 100 14.15 -1.92 14.69
CA ALA A 100 13.10 -0.92 14.55
C ALA A 100 13.76 0.48 14.57
N LYS A 101 13.77 1.18 13.43
CA LYS A 101 14.37 2.52 13.29
C LYS A 101 13.46 3.58 13.88
N TYR A 102 12.17 3.52 13.54
CA TYR A 102 11.14 4.35 14.14
C TYR A 102 9.76 3.68 14.00
N ALA A 103 8.81 4.14 14.82
CA ALA A 103 7.38 3.84 14.68
C ALA A 103 6.59 5.03 15.27
N LYS A 104 6.02 5.85 14.39
CA LYS A 104 5.35 7.10 14.72
C LYS A 104 3.95 7.15 14.13
N LEU A 105 3.10 8.00 14.71
CA LEU A 105 1.87 8.40 14.06
C LEU A 105 2.20 9.51 13.06
N SER A 106 1.63 9.42 11.87
CA SER A 106 1.74 10.41 10.81
C SER A 106 0.35 10.68 10.23
N SER A 107 0.17 11.82 9.58
CA SER A 107 -1.03 12.14 8.83
C SER A 107 -0.68 12.23 7.36
N VAL A 108 -1.40 11.49 6.53
CA VAL A 108 -1.24 11.45 5.08
C VAL A 108 -2.63 11.62 4.48
N ASN A 109 -2.81 12.64 3.63
CA ASN A 109 -4.10 12.98 3.02
C ASN A 109 -5.25 13.00 4.05
N ASN A 110 -5.04 13.75 5.16
CA ASN A 110 -6.00 13.93 6.26
C ASN A 110 -6.41 12.63 6.97
N HIS A 111 -5.65 11.55 6.81
CA HIS A 111 -5.88 10.29 7.50
C HIS A 111 -4.68 9.94 8.37
N ARG A 112 -4.93 9.44 9.58
CA ARG A 112 -3.84 9.01 10.49
C ARG A 112 -3.31 7.65 10.05
N TRP A 113 -2.00 7.49 10.11
CA TRP A 113 -1.30 6.23 9.83
C TRP A 113 -0.23 6.00 10.90
N VAL A 114 0.00 4.74 11.24
CA VAL A 114 1.25 4.31 11.86
C VAL A 114 2.28 4.16 10.75
N ASP A 115 3.32 4.97 10.80
CA ASP A 115 4.48 4.92 9.90
C ASP A 115 5.69 4.40 10.67
N ALA A 116 6.22 3.26 10.25
CA ALA A 116 7.36 2.62 10.89
C ALA A 116 8.39 2.17 9.86
N LEU A 117 9.67 2.20 10.23
CA LEU A 117 10.76 1.69 9.40
C LEU A 117 11.56 0.67 10.19
N HIS A 118 11.79 -0.49 9.59
CA HIS A 118 12.61 -1.55 10.17
C HIS A 118 13.72 -1.93 9.21
N LEU A 119 14.87 -2.33 9.76
CA LEU A 119 15.91 -3.08 9.05
C LEU A 119 15.83 -4.55 9.45
N ALA A 120 15.88 -5.44 8.47
CA ALA A 120 15.87 -6.89 8.67
C ALA A 120 14.67 -7.41 9.48
N SER A 121 13.49 -6.79 9.32
CA SER A 121 12.24 -7.27 9.95
C SER A 121 11.62 -8.44 9.21
N GLU A 122 11.64 -8.45 7.88
CA GLU A 122 11.05 -9.55 7.10
C GLU A 122 12.12 -10.37 6.38
N VAL A 123 13.09 -9.68 5.79
CA VAL A 123 14.19 -10.30 5.06
C VAL A 123 15.51 -9.68 5.51
N PRO A 124 16.53 -10.50 5.85
CA PRO A 124 17.85 -9.99 6.19
C PRO A 124 18.41 -9.07 5.10
N GLY A 125 18.90 -7.90 5.49
CA GLY A 125 19.47 -6.93 4.55
C GLY A 125 18.45 -6.07 3.80
N PHE A 126 17.18 -6.05 4.22
CA PHE A 126 16.15 -5.18 3.65
C PHE A 126 15.66 -4.15 4.66
N TYR A 127 15.43 -2.94 4.18
CA TYR A 127 14.57 -1.99 4.87
C TYR A 127 13.12 -2.27 4.50
N THR A 128 12.23 -2.26 5.48
CA THR A 128 10.78 -2.32 5.27
C THR A 128 10.11 -1.17 6.00
N ARG A 129 9.43 -0.31 5.25
CA ARG A 129 8.55 0.73 5.78
C ARG A 129 7.13 0.20 5.85
N TYR A 130 6.47 0.35 6.99
CA TYR A 130 5.09 -0.06 7.22
C TYR A 130 4.23 1.18 7.37
N LEU A 131 3.16 1.25 6.58
CA LEU A 131 2.08 2.21 6.72
C LEU A 131 0.82 1.43 7.09
N ALA A 132 0.39 1.52 8.35
CA ALA A 132 -0.77 0.80 8.85
C ALA A 132 -1.83 1.76 9.37
N THR A 133 -3.10 1.49 9.05
CA THR A 133 -4.21 2.31 9.51
C THR A 133 -5.51 1.53 9.64
N VAL A 134 -6.52 2.21 10.19
CA VAL A 134 -7.89 1.73 10.30
C VAL A 134 -8.81 2.77 9.66
N LYS A 135 -9.68 2.30 8.76
CA LYS A 135 -10.75 3.10 8.15
C LYS A 135 -12.08 2.40 8.42
N GLU A 136 -12.87 2.96 9.33
CA GLU A 136 -14.14 2.37 9.78
C GLU A 136 -13.98 0.94 10.33
N ASP A 137 -14.53 -0.05 9.62
CA ASP A 137 -14.49 -1.48 9.89
C ASP A 137 -13.31 -2.20 9.21
N LEU A 138 -12.40 -1.47 8.55
CA LEU A 138 -11.24 -2.04 7.86
C LEU A 138 -9.93 -1.74 8.56
N GLY A 139 -9.06 -2.75 8.64
CA GLY A 139 -7.63 -2.59 8.84
C GLY A 139 -6.91 -2.63 7.49
N VAL A 140 -6.01 -1.67 7.26
CA VAL A 140 -5.26 -1.53 6.00
C VAL A 140 -3.79 -1.38 6.33
N ALA A 141 -2.94 -2.14 5.63
CA ALA A 141 -1.51 -2.01 5.77
C ALA A 141 -0.80 -2.10 4.41
N VAL A 142 0.20 -1.24 4.25
CA VAL A 142 1.06 -1.16 3.06
C VAL A 142 2.50 -1.28 3.52
N THR A 143 3.26 -2.19 2.92
CA THR A 143 4.69 -2.33 3.16
C THR A 143 5.47 -1.90 1.92
N PHE A 144 6.60 -1.22 2.16
CA PHE A 144 7.56 -0.84 1.13
C PHE A 144 8.90 -1.47 1.53
N SER A 145 9.33 -2.49 0.80
CA SER A 145 10.57 -3.20 1.09
C SER A 145 11.59 -2.97 0.00
N VAL A 146 12.84 -2.72 0.38
CA VAL A 146 13.97 -2.51 -0.54
C VAL A 146 15.27 -3.00 0.08
N THR A 147 16.22 -3.45 -0.74
CA THR A 147 17.56 -3.83 -0.26
C THR A 147 18.23 -2.66 0.46
N LYS A 148 19.05 -2.97 1.47
CA LYS A 148 19.77 -1.98 2.28
C LYS A 148 20.60 -1.03 1.41
N ASP A 149 21.25 -1.56 0.38
CA ASP A 149 22.17 -0.81 -0.49
C ASP A 149 21.44 0.16 -1.43
N LEU A 150 20.16 -0.09 -1.72
CA LEU A 150 19.35 0.76 -2.61
C LEU A 150 18.36 1.65 -1.86
N TYR A 151 18.34 1.61 -0.53
CA TYR A 151 17.37 2.36 0.27
C TYR A 151 17.42 3.86 -0.01
N SER A 152 18.61 4.46 -0.08
CA SER A 152 18.76 5.90 -0.37
C SER A 152 18.19 6.29 -1.74
N ALA A 153 18.31 5.41 -2.74
CA ALA A 153 17.78 5.65 -4.09
C ALA A 153 16.25 5.52 -4.14
N TYR A 154 15.68 4.62 -3.34
CA TYR A 154 14.23 4.37 -3.33
C TYR A 154 13.46 5.19 -2.30
N GLN A 155 14.13 5.80 -1.31
CA GLN A 155 13.47 6.53 -0.23
C GLN A 155 12.54 7.63 -0.78
N GLY A 156 13.06 8.50 -1.65
CA GLY A 156 12.26 9.57 -2.25
C GLY A 156 11.12 9.06 -3.13
N ILE A 157 11.34 7.92 -3.82
CA ILE A 157 10.29 7.27 -4.61
C ILE A 157 9.17 6.81 -3.69
N PHE A 158 9.48 6.08 -2.61
CA PHE A 158 8.49 5.64 -1.65
C PHE A 158 7.82 6.80 -0.91
N ASP A 159 8.53 7.89 -0.62
CA ASP A 159 7.95 9.08 -0.03
C ASP A 159 6.87 9.69 -0.94
N ASN A 160 7.08 9.72 -2.26
CA ASN A 160 6.06 10.18 -3.20
C ASN A 160 4.84 9.24 -3.24
N VAL A 161 5.07 7.93 -3.24
CA VAL A 161 3.97 6.95 -3.18
C VAL A 161 3.16 7.15 -1.90
N VAL A 162 3.82 7.25 -0.75
CA VAL A 162 3.18 7.50 0.54
C VAL A 162 2.42 8.83 0.52
N ALA A 163 2.99 9.91 -0.01
CA ALA A 163 2.32 11.21 -0.08
C ALA A 163 1.02 11.18 -0.89
N SER A 164 0.95 10.34 -1.93
CA SER A 164 -0.26 10.14 -2.74
C SER A 164 -1.27 9.15 -2.14
N LEU A 165 -0.93 8.47 -1.04
CA LEU A 165 -1.72 7.38 -0.49
C LEU A 165 -3.04 7.88 0.11
N ARG A 166 -4.15 7.36 -0.39
CA ARG A 166 -5.50 7.57 0.12
C ARG A 166 -6.11 6.24 0.50
N VAL A 167 -6.91 6.24 1.57
CA VAL A 167 -7.65 5.06 2.05
C VAL A 167 -9.14 5.37 2.11
N PHE A 168 -9.94 4.42 1.65
CA PHE A 168 -11.38 4.56 1.56
C PHE A 168 -12.08 3.27 1.97
N ARG A 169 -13.35 3.44 2.34
CA ARG A 169 -14.26 2.36 2.63
C ARG A 169 -15.42 2.45 1.65
N GLN A 170 -15.45 1.56 0.66
CA GLN A 170 -16.62 1.48 -0.22
C GLN A 170 -17.80 0.93 0.58
N LYS A 171 -18.79 1.78 0.84
CA LYS A 171 -20.10 1.36 1.35
C LYS A 171 -20.92 0.91 0.16
N LYS A 172 -21.46 -0.32 0.20
CA LYS A 172 -22.48 -0.74 -0.78
C LYS A 172 -23.68 0.18 -0.56
N GLN A 173 -23.84 1.18 -1.42
CA GLN A 173 -25.05 1.98 -1.47
C GLN A 173 -26.20 1.01 -1.79
N ASN A 174 -27.09 0.76 -0.84
CA ASN A 174 -28.35 0.11 -1.14
C ASN A 174 -29.12 1.10 -2.02
N LEU A 175 -29.27 0.78 -3.32
CA LEU A 175 -30.05 1.57 -4.27
C LEU A 175 -31.51 1.78 -3.81
N ALA A 176 -31.98 1.02 -2.81
CA ALA A 176 -33.26 1.20 -2.13
C ALA A 176 -33.33 2.49 -1.27
N ASP A 177 -32.22 2.94 -0.68
CA ASP A 177 -32.20 4.15 0.17
C ASP A 177 -32.19 5.44 -0.65
N ILE A 178 -31.76 5.38 -1.91
CA ILE A 178 -31.70 6.52 -2.84
C ILE A 178 -33.11 6.88 -3.37
N LYS A 179 -34.05 5.93 -3.40
CA LYS A 179 -35.42 6.18 -3.90
C LYS A 179 -36.36 6.89 -2.92
N LEU A 180 -35.95 7.16 -1.69
CA LEU A 180 -36.80 7.84 -0.68
C LEU A 180 -36.45 9.31 -0.45
N LYS A 181 -35.46 9.87 -1.16
CA LYS A 181 -35.07 11.29 -1.04
C LYS A 181 -35.32 12.11 -2.31
N GLY A 182 -36.29 11.68 -3.12
CA GLY A 182 -36.64 12.28 -4.42
C GLY A 182 -38.05 12.85 -4.53
N SER A 183 -38.79 13.00 -3.42
CA SER A 183 -40.12 13.64 -3.43
C SER A 183 -40.21 14.69 -2.32
N GLY A 184 -39.57 15.84 -2.54
CA GLY A 184 -39.62 16.96 -1.60
C GLY A 184 -38.58 18.02 -1.90
N ALA A 185 -39.03 19.10 -2.52
CA ALA A 185 -38.39 20.40 -2.74
C ALA A 185 -37.01 20.67 -2.10
N GLY A 186 -36.06 21.07 -2.95
CA GLY A 186 -35.02 22.07 -2.65
C GLY A 186 -34.09 21.76 -1.48
N GLY A 187 -33.09 20.91 -1.70
CA GLY A 187 -31.92 20.82 -0.84
C GLY A 187 -30.70 20.47 -1.68
N GLU A 188 -29.69 21.33 -1.67
CA GLU A 188 -28.37 21.05 -2.22
C GLU A 188 -27.89 19.69 -1.70
N ALA A 189 -27.49 18.83 -2.63
CA ALA A 189 -26.86 17.56 -2.28
C ALA A 189 -25.51 17.89 -1.64
N ASP A 190 -25.42 17.71 -0.33
CA ASP A 190 -24.17 17.72 0.43
C ASP A 190 -23.36 16.49 0.01
N PHE A 191 -22.50 16.67 -0.98
CA PHE A 191 -21.53 15.67 -1.38
C PHE A 191 -20.32 15.79 -0.44
N ASP A 192 -20.31 14.98 0.62
CA ASP A 192 -19.09 14.74 1.39
C ASP A 192 -18.04 14.08 0.47
N ASP A 193 -16.80 14.58 0.53
CA ASP A 193 -15.59 14.21 -0.26
C ASP A 193 -15.17 12.72 -0.09
N THR A 194 -16.00 11.93 0.56
CA THR A 194 -15.82 10.50 0.84
C THR A 194 -16.64 9.59 -0.08
N THR A 195 -17.50 10.15 -0.95
CA THR A 195 -18.42 9.37 -1.79
C THR A 195 -17.88 9.20 -3.20
N PHE A 196 -17.34 8.01 -3.49
CA PHE A 196 -16.93 7.61 -4.84
C PHE A 196 -17.99 6.69 -5.47
N VAL A 197 -18.44 7.06 -6.67
CA VAL A 197 -19.31 6.23 -7.53
C VAL A 197 -18.45 5.67 -8.68
N PRO A 198 -18.11 4.38 -8.69
CA PRO A 198 -17.40 3.80 -9.81
C PRO A 198 -18.29 3.79 -11.06
N ALA A 199 -17.75 4.30 -12.17
CA ALA A 199 -18.31 4.04 -13.50
C ALA A 199 -17.94 2.61 -13.91
N ASP A 200 -18.94 1.74 -13.93
CA ASP A 200 -19.02 0.46 -14.63
C ASP A 200 -17.75 -0.41 -14.68
N GLN A 201 -17.46 -1.11 -13.57
CA GLN A 201 -16.73 -2.39 -13.64
C GLN A 201 -17.37 -3.41 -12.69
N ASN A 202 -18.16 -4.32 -13.26
CA ASN A 202 -18.65 -5.52 -12.57
C ASN A 202 -17.47 -6.43 -12.26
N PHE A 203 -16.92 -6.34 -11.04
CA PHE A 203 -16.02 -7.36 -10.49
C PHE A 203 -16.73 -8.13 -9.38
N ASP A 204 -17.10 -9.37 -9.70
CA ASP A 204 -17.57 -10.36 -8.75
C ASP A 204 -16.36 -10.93 -7.99
N ILE A 205 -16.05 -10.35 -6.83
CA ILE A 205 -15.15 -10.98 -5.87
C ILE A 205 -16.00 -11.98 -5.07
N GLY A 206 -16.02 -13.21 -5.57
CA GLY A 206 -16.55 -14.36 -4.87
C GLY A 206 -15.85 -14.53 -3.53
N MET A 207 -16.48 -14.00 -2.48
CA MET A 207 -16.21 -14.34 -1.09
C MET A 207 -16.38 -15.86 -0.97
N ALA A 208 -15.28 -16.60 -0.95
CA ALA A 208 -15.29 -18.03 -0.69
C ALA A 208 -15.88 -18.27 0.71
N LYS A 209 -17.19 -18.55 0.77
CA LYS A 209 -17.79 -19.30 1.88
C LYS A 209 -17.19 -20.69 1.84
N LYS A 210 -16.02 -20.86 2.46
CA LYS A 210 -15.49 -22.19 2.74
C LYS A 210 -16.40 -22.82 3.81
N LYS A 211 -16.97 -23.96 3.44
CA LYS A 211 -17.76 -24.86 4.29
C LYS A 211 -16.97 -25.14 5.57
N ARG A 212 -17.67 -25.09 6.72
CA ARG A 212 -17.16 -25.48 8.04
C ARG A 212 -16.66 -26.92 7.98
N GLU A 213 -15.38 -27.09 8.26
CA GLU A 213 -14.83 -28.32 8.80
C GLU A 213 -14.06 -27.90 10.04
N SER A 214 -14.46 -28.48 11.17
CA SER A 214 -13.98 -28.17 12.50
C SER A 214 -12.55 -28.67 12.67
N ASP A 215 -11.61 -27.75 12.81
CA ASP A 215 -10.41 -27.99 13.60
C ASP A 215 -10.06 -26.72 14.38
N ASP A 216 -9.86 -26.93 15.67
CA ASP A 216 -9.80 -25.94 16.72
C ASP A 216 -8.39 -25.32 16.79
N SER A 217 -8.18 -24.18 16.12
CA SER A 217 -7.13 -23.22 16.51
C SER A 217 -7.48 -21.81 16.05
N SER A 218 -8.24 -21.12 16.89
CA SER A 218 -8.54 -19.69 16.75
C SER A 218 -7.28 -18.84 16.98
N SER A 219 -6.58 -18.49 15.91
CA SER A 219 -5.70 -17.32 15.88
C SER A 219 -6.32 -16.26 14.97
N ASP A 220 -6.84 -15.19 15.59
CA ASP A 220 -7.08 -13.91 14.91
C ASP A 220 -5.72 -13.37 14.46
N GLU A 221 -5.24 -13.82 13.30
CA GLU A 221 -3.90 -13.48 12.80
C GLU A 221 -3.80 -11.98 12.50
N ASN A 222 -2.77 -11.34 13.09
CA ASN A 222 -2.51 -9.92 12.96
C ASN A 222 -2.19 -9.56 11.50
N LEU A 223 -2.83 -8.52 10.93
CA LEU A 223 -2.63 -8.09 9.54
C LEU A 223 -1.15 -7.86 9.19
N LEU A 224 -0.39 -7.27 10.13
CA LEU A 224 1.03 -6.99 9.94
C LEU A 224 1.88 -8.26 9.88
N TYR A 225 1.42 -9.35 10.51
CA TYR A 225 2.08 -10.65 10.46
C TYR A 225 1.84 -11.36 9.12
N LEU A 226 0.64 -11.22 8.53
CA LEU A 226 0.36 -11.76 7.20
C LEU A 226 1.21 -11.07 6.12
N LEU A 227 1.28 -9.74 6.16
CA LEU A 227 2.14 -8.97 5.24
C LEU A 227 3.63 -9.32 5.40
N ALA A 228 4.07 -9.52 6.64
CA ALA A 228 5.41 -9.97 6.96
C ALA A 228 5.78 -11.28 6.25
N LEU A 229 4.90 -12.28 6.34
CA LEU A 229 5.10 -13.58 5.69
C LEU A 229 5.13 -13.48 4.16
N LEU A 230 4.29 -12.63 3.56
CA LEU A 230 4.27 -12.43 2.11
C LEU A 230 5.52 -11.73 1.60
N VAL A 231 6.00 -10.71 2.29
CA VAL A 231 7.28 -10.07 1.96
C VAL A 231 8.39 -11.14 1.97
N ALA A 232 8.48 -11.93 3.04
CA ALA A 232 9.49 -13.00 3.14
C ALA A 232 9.35 -14.05 2.02
N GLY A 233 8.14 -14.52 1.73
CA GLY A 233 7.85 -15.49 0.68
C GLY A 233 8.20 -15.00 -0.72
N ALA A 234 7.79 -13.78 -1.07
CA ALA A 234 8.10 -13.16 -2.36
C ALA A 234 9.62 -13.08 -2.59
N PHE A 235 10.39 -12.69 -1.58
CA PHE A 235 11.84 -12.60 -1.69
C PHE A 235 12.55 -13.95 -1.79
N ILE A 236 12.07 -14.99 -1.09
CA ILE A 236 12.61 -16.34 -1.23
C ILE A 236 12.43 -16.83 -2.68
N LEU A 237 11.26 -16.62 -3.26
CA LEU A 237 10.98 -16.99 -4.65
C LEU A 237 11.85 -16.23 -5.65
N ILE A 238 12.02 -14.92 -5.45
CA ILE A 238 12.92 -14.09 -6.27
C ILE A 238 14.36 -14.62 -6.21
N LYS A 239 14.86 -14.95 -5.01
CA LYS A 239 16.23 -15.44 -4.83
C LYS A 239 16.47 -16.82 -5.45
N LEU A 240 15.45 -17.70 -5.43
CA LEU A 240 15.52 -19.00 -6.08
C LEU A 240 15.49 -18.88 -7.60
N LYS A 241 14.70 -17.95 -8.15
CA LYS A 241 14.58 -17.73 -9.60
C LYS A 241 15.81 -17.05 -10.21
N GLY A 242 16.47 -16.15 -9.47
CA GLY A 242 17.72 -15.51 -9.89
C GLY A 242 18.99 -16.36 -9.76
N ARG A 243 18.87 -17.63 -9.34
CA ARG A 243 19.97 -18.61 -9.27
C ARG A 243 20.00 -19.59 -10.45
N LYS A 244 19.10 -19.42 -11.43
CA LYS A 244 19.12 -20.14 -12.70
C LYS A 244 19.73 -19.28 -13.79
#